data_AF-A0A0K8Q953-F1
#
_entry.id   AF-A0A0K8Q953-F1
#
_cell.length_a   1.000
_cell.length_b   1.000
_cell.length_c   1.000
_cell.angle_alpha   90.00
_cell.angle_beta   90.00
_cell.angle_gamma   90.00
#
_symmetry.space_group_name_H-M   'P 1'
#
loop_
_entity.id
_entity.type
_entity.pdbx_description
1 polymer ?
#
loop_
_entity_poly.entity_id
_entity_poly.type
_entity_poly.pdbx_seq_one_letter_code
_entity_poly.pdbx_strand_id
1 'polypeptide(L)'
;MAGVVSYDLASGELHVFQAKSVVFATGGAGKVFKTTSNAHTLTGDGMGIAFRRGIPLEDMEFFQFHPTGLAGLGILLSEAARGEGAILRNSEGERFMERYAPTIKDLAPRDIVARSMANEVREGRGCGPNKDYVLLDLTHLEPAHIDAKLPDITEFARTYLGVEPYTEPVPVFPTAHYAMGGIPTNISAEVLQDNDTVVPGLYAAGEVACVSVHGSNRLGTNSLLDINVFGKRAGIAAAEYAKTADFVELPADPEAYTLNLLDHVRTADGTEKVAAIRKELQDTMDANMQVFRTADTLNQVLKDIASFEERYQRISVQDKGKRFNLDLLEAVELGFLLELAKVMTVAALHREESRGGHFREDFPERDDEKFMKHSMAYKDEHAPADGTAVSAEAIAGIRLATKPVVFTRYEPMVRKY
;
A
#
# COMPACT_ATOMS: atom_id res chain seq x y z
N MET A 1 12.37 22.55 -3.51
CA MET A 1 13.09 21.49 -2.77
C MET A 1 14.56 21.87 -2.64
N ALA A 2 15.20 21.70 -1.48
CA ALA A 2 16.61 22.11 -1.26
C ALA A 2 17.59 20.93 -1.08
N GLY A 3 17.09 19.75 -0.69
CA GLY A 3 17.93 18.59 -0.41
C GLY A 3 17.26 17.56 0.49
N VAL A 4 18.00 16.53 0.88
CA VAL A 4 17.53 15.44 1.76
C VAL A 4 18.45 15.32 2.97
N VAL A 5 17.86 15.11 4.14
CA VAL A 5 18.59 14.70 5.34
C VAL A 5 18.43 13.19 5.49
N SER A 6 19.54 12.46 5.56
CA SER A 6 19.54 11.01 5.76
C SER A 6 20.21 10.63 7.07
N TYR A 7 19.82 9.48 7.60
CA TYR A 7 20.50 8.81 8.71
C TYR A 7 21.35 7.67 8.16
N ASP A 8 22.67 7.73 8.36
CA ASP A 8 23.54 6.61 8.02
C ASP A 8 23.43 5.54 9.12
N LEU A 9 22.84 4.39 8.76
CA LEU A 9 22.66 3.27 9.68
C LEU A 9 24.01 2.75 10.23
N ALA A 10 25.09 2.78 9.45
CA ALA A 10 26.35 2.18 9.87
C ALA A 10 27.06 3.00 10.95
N SER A 11 27.08 4.32 10.80
CA SER A 11 27.74 5.24 11.74
C SER A 11 26.78 5.80 12.81
N GLY A 12 25.50 5.95 12.47
CA GLY A 12 24.51 6.70 13.24
C GLY A 12 24.60 8.22 13.06
N GLU A 13 25.33 8.69 12.04
CA GLU A 13 25.47 10.11 11.70
C GLU A 13 24.36 10.59 10.76
N LEU A 14 24.09 11.90 10.81
CA LEU A 14 23.20 12.56 9.87
C LEU A 14 24.00 13.16 8.73
N HIS A 15 23.51 12.99 7.51
CA HIS A 15 24.08 13.60 6.32
C HIS A 15 23.05 14.51 5.66
N VAL A 16 23.49 15.71 5.27
CA VAL A 16 22.69 16.67 4.52
C VAL A 16 23.15 16.68 3.07
N PHE A 17 22.30 16.18 2.18
CA PHE A 17 22.52 16.17 0.74
C PHE A 17 21.76 17.33 0.11
N GLN A 18 22.44 18.48 -0.07
CA GLN A 18 21.88 19.59 -0.83
C GLN A 18 21.85 19.25 -2.32
N ALA A 19 20.71 19.46 -2.96
CA ALA A 19 20.53 19.14 -4.36
C ALA A 19 19.56 20.12 -5.02
N LYS A 20 19.78 20.38 -6.32
CA LYS A 20 18.85 21.16 -7.15
C LYS A 20 17.59 20.37 -7.45
N SER A 21 17.70 19.05 -7.62
CA SER A 21 16.58 18.15 -7.85
C SER A 21 16.70 16.88 -7.03
N VAL A 22 15.57 16.36 -6.56
CA VAL A 22 15.46 15.14 -5.75
C VAL A 22 14.36 14.26 -6.32
N VAL A 23 14.63 12.96 -6.44
CA VAL A 23 13.66 11.96 -6.92
C VAL A 23 13.37 10.97 -5.79
N PHE A 24 12.10 10.85 -5.39
CA PHE A 24 11.63 9.75 -4.54
C PHE A 24 11.31 8.51 -5.37
N ALA A 25 11.88 7.38 -4.99
CA ALA A 25 11.61 6.06 -5.58
C ALA A 25 11.65 4.97 -4.50
N THR A 26 11.00 5.23 -3.35
CA THR A 26 11.14 4.45 -2.11
C THR A 26 10.21 3.24 -2.00
N GLY A 27 9.44 2.92 -3.05
CA GLY A 27 8.46 1.84 -3.02
C GLY A 27 7.16 2.17 -2.25
N GLY A 28 6.33 1.15 -2.04
CA GLY A 28 5.02 1.26 -1.38
C GLY A 28 5.05 1.12 0.15
N ALA A 29 3.85 0.96 0.72
CA ALA A 29 3.60 0.93 2.17
C ALA A 29 2.91 -0.38 2.63
N GLY A 30 3.19 -1.50 1.96
CA GLY A 30 2.45 -2.75 2.18
C GLY A 30 2.62 -3.38 3.57
N LYS A 31 3.64 -2.98 4.35
CA LYS A 31 3.84 -3.47 5.73
C LYS A 31 2.89 -2.89 6.77
N VAL A 32 1.96 -2.05 6.35
CA VAL A 32 0.81 -1.65 7.16
C VAL A 32 -0.16 -2.82 7.40
N PHE A 33 -0.17 -3.82 6.51
CA PHE A 33 -0.97 -5.04 6.64
C PHE A 33 -0.16 -6.20 7.23
N LYS A 34 -0.82 -7.05 8.00
CA LYS A 34 -0.23 -8.30 8.51
C LYS A 34 0.13 -9.24 7.36
N THR A 35 -0.84 -9.55 6.51
CA THR A 35 -0.68 -10.51 5.42
C THR A 35 -0.37 -9.74 4.14
N THR A 36 0.92 -9.65 3.82
CA THR A 36 1.41 -8.84 2.70
C THR A 36 2.53 -9.56 1.96
N SER A 37 2.56 -9.44 0.64
CA SER A 37 3.67 -9.96 -0.18
C SER A 37 4.88 -9.03 -0.20
N ASN A 38 4.76 -7.88 0.46
CA ASN A 38 5.77 -6.84 0.50
C ASN A 38 6.93 -7.24 1.40
N ALA A 39 8.15 -6.82 1.04
CA ALA A 39 9.32 -6.98 1.88
C ALA A 39 9.15 -6.24 3.22
N HIS A 40 9.89 -6.66 4.25
CA HIS A 40 9.84 -6.02 5.58
C HIS A 40 10.15 -4.52 5.57
N THR A 41 10.89 -4.06 4.56
CA THR A 41 11.34 -2.68 4.39
C THR A 41 10.36 -1.78 3.64
N LEU A 42 9.18 -2.26 3.24
CA LEU A 42 8.18 -1.46 2.51
C LEU A 42 7.18 -0.81 3.47
N THR A 43 7.70 0.17 4.21
CA THR A 43 7.05 0.92 5.29
C THR A 43 6.50 2.29 4.86
N GLY A 44 6.66 2.64 3.59
CA GLY A 44 6.09 3.87 3.02
C GLY A 44 6.83 5.15 3.36
N ASP A 45 8.10 5.07 3.75
CA ASP A 45 8.87 6.20 4.30
C ASP A 45 8.86 7.45 3.41
N GLY A 46 9.02 7.30 2.09
CA GLY A 46 8.97 8.43 1.16
C GLY A 46 7.62 9.14 1.14
N MET A 47 6.51 8.36 1.20
CA MET A 47 5.16 8.91 1.33
C MET A 47 5.00 9.63 2.68
N GLY A 48 5.47 9.02 3.78
CA GLY A 48 5.43 9.62 5.11
C GLY A 48 6.24 10.91 5.22
N ILE A 49 7.44 10.95 4.62
CA ILE A 49 8.29 12.15 4.56
C ILE A 49 7.58 13.26 3.78
N ALA A 50 7.03 12.97 2.60
CA ALA A 50 6.31 13.94 1.80
C ALA A 50 5.10 14.50 2.57
N PHE A 51 4.31 13.63 3.17
CA PHE A 51 3.13 14.00 3.96
C PHE A 51 3.47 14.88 5.16
N ARG A 52 4.54 14.55 5.90
CA ARG A 52 5.06 15.37 7.02
C ARG A 52 5.58 16.75 6.58
N ARG A 53 5.88 16.93 5.29
CA ARG A 53 6.29 18.22 4.71
C ARG A 53 5.13 18.95 4.01
N GLY A 54 3.89 18.53 4.24
CA GLY A 54 2.69 19.17 3.71
C GLY A 54 2.38 18.83 2.26
N ILE A 55 3.12 17.89 1.65
CA ILE A 55 2.77 17.37 0.32
C ILE A 55 1.59 16.40 0.48
N PRO A 56 0.52 16.52 -0.32
CA PRO A 56 -0.61 15.61 -0.21
C PRO A 56 -0.23 14.18 -0.62
N LEU A 57 -1.05 13.23 -0.19
CA LEU A 57 -1.06 11.87 -0.74
C LEU A 57 -2.36 11.66 -1.53
N GLU A 58 -2.24 11.06 -2.70
CA GLU A 58 -3.32 10.82 -3.65
C GLU A 58 -3.76 9.34 -3.59
N ASP A 59 -5.07 9.09 -3.58
CA ASP A 59 -5.66 7.76 -3.82
C ASP A 59 -5.23 6.62 -2.87
N MET A 60 -4.86 6.97 -1.63
CA MET A 60 -4.31 6.05 -0.63
C MET A 60 -5.27 4.92 -0.22
N GLU A 61 -6.59 5.09 -0.37
CA GLU A 61 -7.60 4.07 -0.11
C GLU A 61 -7.56 2.89 -1.10
N PHE A 62 -6.98 3.10 -2.28
CA PHE A 62 -6.84 2.09 -3.30
C PHE A 62 -5.59 1.25 -3.04
N PHE A 63 -5.80 0.14 -2.35
CA PHE A 63 -4.79 -0.90 -2.12
C PHE A 63 -5.18 -2.17 -2.87
N GLN A 64 -4.24 -2.78 -3.59
CA GLN A 64 -4.49 -4.02 -4.32
C GLN A 64 -4.16 -5.22 -3.46
N PHE A 65 -5.14 -6.14 -3.36
CA PHE A 65 -4.96 -7.46 -2.81
C PHE A 65 -4.73 -8.45 -3.95
N HIS A 66 -3.56 -9.09 -3.98
CA HIS A 66 -3.28 -10.14 -4.95
C HIS A 66 -4.04 -11.41 -4.54
N PRO A 67 -4.77 -12.08 -5.46
CA PRO A 67 -5.58 -13.24 -5.11
C PRO A 67 -4.77 -14.38 -4.50
N THR A 68 -3.64 -14.72 -5.10
CA THR A 68 -2.88 -15.93 -4.78
C THR A 68 -1.61 -15.64 -3.98
N GLY A 69 -1.74 -15.15 -2.75
CA GLY A 69 -0.65 -15.24 -1.76
C GLY A 69 -0.74 -16.55 -0.99
N LEU A 70 0.39 -17.15 -0.60
CA LEU A 70 0.40 -18.34 0.26
C LEU A 70 -0.39 -18.04 1.54
N ALA A 71 -1.38 -18.88 1.84
CA ALA A 71 -2.27 -18.65 2.98
C ALA A 71 -1.47 -18.49 4.29
N GLY A 72 -1.78 -17.46 5.07
CA GLY A 72 -1.11 -17.11 6.32
C GLY A 72 0.24 -16.40 6.18
N LEU A 73 1.04 -16.71 5.14
CA LEU A 73 2.38 -16.13 4.95
C LEU A 73 2.39 -14.91 4.02
N GLY A 74 1.50 -14.86 3.03
CA GLY A 74 1.42 -13.78 2.04
C GLY A 74 2.48 -13.82 0.94
N ILE A 75 3.33 -14.85 0.87
CA ILE A 75 4.31 -14.98 -0.22
C ILE A 75 3.55 -15.11 -1.55
N LEU A 76 3.93 -14.28 -2.52
CA LEU A 76 3.23 -14.18 -3.79
C LEU A 76 3.42 -15.45 -4.64
N LEU A 77 2.31 -16.06 -5.07
CA LEU A 77 2.30 -16.96 -6.22
C LEU A 77 1.83 -16.19 -7.44
N SER A 78 2.65 -16.22 -8.50
CA SER A 78 2.41 -15.43 -9.70
C SER A 78 1.04 -15.71 -10.32
N GLU A 79 0.37 -14.64 -10.76
CA GLU A 79 -0.85 -14.71 -11.59
C GLU A 79 -0.64 -15.54 -12.87
N ALA A 80 0.62 -15.68 -13.31
CA ALA A 80 0.99 -16.57 -14.41
C ALA A 80 0.49 -18.00 -14.19
N ALA A 81 0.36 -18.50 -12.94
CA ALA A 81 -0.23 -19.81 -12.68
C ALA A 81 -1.62 -19.95 -13.29
N ARG A 82 -2.49 -18.97 -13.05
CA ARG A 82 -3.85 -18.94 -13.60
C ARG A 82 -3.82 -18.76 -15.12
N GLY A 83 -2.86 -17.98 -15.63
CA GLY A 83 -2.58 -17.83 -17.07
C GLY A 83 -2.21 -19.14 -17.77
N GLU A 84 -1.44 -19.98 -17.11
CA GLU A 84 -1.00 -21.30 -17.59
C GLU A 84 -2.02 -22.41 -17.25
N GLY A 85 -3.19 -22.05 -16.71
CA GLY A 85 -4.33 -22.95 -16.54
C GLY A 85 -4.59 -23.46 -15.13
N ALA A 86 -3.91 -22.95 -14.10
CA ALA A 86 -4.24 -23.25 -12.71
C ALA A 86 -5.66 -22.79 -12.34
N ILE A 87 -6.31 -23.52 -11.44
CA ILE A 87 -7.73 -23.35 -11.11
C ILE A 87 -7.89 -23.04 -9.62
N LEU A 88 -8.77 -22.12 -9.25
CA LEU A 88 -9.13 -21.89 -7.86
C LEU A 88 -10.28 -22.82 -7.42
N ARG A 89 -10.09 -23.51 -6.29
CA ARG A 89 -11.07 -24.43 -5.69
C ARG A 89 -11.41 -24.08 -4.24
N ASN A 90 -12.68 -24.21 -3.89
CA ASN A 90 -13.14 -24.16 -2.51
C ASN A 90 -13.10 -25.56 -1.86
N SER A 91 -13.58 -25.69 -0.62
CA SER A 91 -13.53 -26.96 0.11
C SER A 91 -14.48 -28.04 -0.39
N GLU A 92 -15.42 -27.70 -1.26
CA GLU A 92 -16.30 -28.64 -1.95
C GLU A 92 -15.67 -29.15 -3.26
N GLY A 93 -14.47 -28.66 -3.61
CA GLY A 93 -13.80 -28.96 -4.87
C GLY A 93 -14.34 -28.16 -6.07
N GLU A 94 -15.29 -27.25 -5.85
CA GLU A 94 -15.91 -26.40 -6.88
C GLU A 94 -14.86 -25.44 -7.47
N ARG A 95 -14.82 -25.35 -8.81
CA ARG A 95 -14.18 -24.24 -9.52
C ARG A 95 -15.07 -22.98 -9.43
N PHE A 96 -15.12 -22.38 -8.25
CA PHE A 96 -16.09 -21.33 -7.92
C PHE A 96 -16.01 -20.10 -8.84
N MET A 97 -14.87 -19.80 -9.46
CA MET A 97 -14.75 -18.67 -10.39
C MET A 97 -15.64 -18.78 -11.63
N GLU A 98 -16.11 -19.99 -12.00
CA GLU A 98 -17.11 -20.16 -13.08
C GLU A 98 -18.47 -19.56 -12.71
N ARG A 99 -18.79 -19.46 -11.42
CA ARG A 99 -20.01 -18.83 -10.91
C ARG A 99 -19.87 -17.30 -10.82
N TYR A 100 -18.72 -16.80 -10.38
CA TYR A 100 -18.51 -15.36 -10.20
C TYR A 100 -18.17 -14.60 -11.50
N ALA A 101 -17.41 -15.23 -12.42
CA ALA A 101 -16.99 -14.63 -13.68
C ALA A 101 -17.08 -15.65 -14.82
N PRO A 102 -18.28 -15.95 -15.35
CA PRO A 102 -18.50 -17.08 -16.26
C PRO A 102 -17.65 -17.05 -17.53
N THR A 103 -17.32 -15.87 -18.05
CA THR A 103 -16.59 -15.69 -19.30
C THR A 103 -15.08 -15.90 -19.13
N ILE A 104 -14.46 -15.27 -18.14
CA ILE A 104 -12.99 -15.29 -17.97
C ILE A 104 -12.49 -16.09 -16.76
N LYS A 105 -13.39 -16.48 -15.86
CA LYS A 105 -13.14 -17.39 -14.72
C LYS A 105 -11.96 -16.89 -13.87
N ASP A 106 -10.96 -17.75 -13.63
CA ASP A 106 -9.78 -17.46 -12.83
C ASP A 106 -8.91 -16.32 -13.39
N LEU A 107 -9.10 -15.94 -14.66
CA LEU A 107 -8.43 -14.79 -15.29
C LEU A 107 -9.18 -13.46 -15.10
N ALA A 108 -10.20 -13.44 -14.24
CA ALA A 108 -10.83 -12.20 -13.84
C ALA A 108 -9.85 -11.21 -13.20
N PRO A 109 -10.15 -9.89 -13.27
CA PRO A 109 -9.36 -8.89 -12.57
C PRO A 109 -9.15 -9.25 -11.11
N ARG A 110 -7.97 -8.87 -10.61
CA ARG A 110 -7.52 -9.21 -9.24
C ARG A 110 -8.54 -8.83 -8.17
N ASP A 111 -9.22 -7.69 -8.31
CA ASP A 111 -10.20 -7.25 -7.33
C ASP A 111 -11.44 -8.17 -7.30
N ILE A 112 -11.88 -8.67 -8.46
CA ILE A 112 -12.99 -9.62 -8.55
C ILE A 112 -12.58 -10.96 -7.97
N VAL A 113 -11.43 -11.52 -8.38
CA VAL A 113 -10.98 -12.83 -7.88
C VAL A 113 -10.76 -12.78 -6.36
N ALA A 114 -10.12 -11.73 -5.84
CA ALA A 114 -9.90 -11.56 -4.41
C ALA A 114 -11.22 -11.49 -3.62
N ARG A 115 -12.21 -10.72 -4.10
CA ARG A 115 -13.56 -10.68 -3.49
C ARG A 115 -14.24 -12.05 -3.52
N SER A 116 -14.19 -12.75 -4.65
CA SER A 116 -14.78 -14.09 -4.78
C SER A 116 -14.15 -15.07 -3.78
N MET A 117 -12.82 -15.11 -3.66
CA MET A 117 -12.12 -15.96 -2.70
C MET A 117 -12.51 -15.65 -1.25
N ALA A 118 -12.57 -14.36 -0.90
CA ALA A 118 -12.95 -13.94 0.44
C ALA A 118 -14.43 -14.27 0.75
N ASN A 119 -15.34 -14.18 -0.22
CA ASN A 119 -16.72 -14.62 -0.06
C ASN A 119 -16.84 -16.13 0.14
N GLU A 120 -16.10 -16.95 -0.61
CA GLU A 120 -16.08 -18.40 -0.38
C GLU A 120 -15.70 -18.76 1.06
N VAL A 121 -14.69 -18.10 1.61
CA VAL A 121 -14.27 -18.27 3.01
C VAL A 121 -15.36 -17.79 3.98
N ARG A 122 -15.89 -16.58 3.80
CA ARG A 122 -16.94 -15.99 4.66
C ARG A 122 -18.24 -16.81 4.68
N GLU A 123 -18.57 -17.45 3.56
CA GLU A 123 -19.74 -18.31 3.42
C GLU A 123 -19.50 -19.76 3.89
N GLY A 124 -18.37 -20.02 4.55
CA GLY A 124 -18.05 -21.31 5.16
C GLY A 124 -17.49 -22.37 4.20
N ARG A 125 -17.22 -22.00 2.94
CA ARG A 125 -16.66 -22.89 1.91
C ARG A 125 -15.13 -22.83 1.84
N GLY A 126 -14.45 -22.16 2.76
CA GLY A 126 -13.00 -22.18 2.88
C GLY A 126 -12.42 -23.59 3.13
N CYS A 127 -11.15 -23.78 2.86
CA CYS A 127 -10.38 -25.01 3.00
C CYS A 127 -9.58 -25.04 4.32
N GLY A 128 -9.01 -26.20 4.63
CA GLY A 128 -8.21 -26.39 5.84
C GLY A 128 -9.01 -26.54 7.13
N PRO A 129 -8.33 -26.77 8.27
CA PRO A 129 -8.97 -27.00 9.56
C PRO A 129 -9.76 -25.79 10.06
N ASN A 130 -9.33 -24.57 9.68
CA ASN A 130 -9.94 -23.31 10.11
C ASN A 130 -10.91 -22.71 9.08
N LYS A 131 -11.07 -23.33 7.90
CA LYS A 131 -11.92 -22.82 6.82
C LYS A 131 -11.55 -21.40 6.35
N ASP A 132 -10.26 -21.05 6.35
CA ASP A 132 -9.74 -19.68 6.23
C ASP A 132 -8.95 -19.39 4.93
N TYR A 133 -8.86 -20.34 4.00
CA TYR A 133 -8.22 -20.15 2.69
C TYR A 133 -8.95 -20.89 1.56
N VAL A 134 -8.49 -20.74 0.32
CA VAL A 134 -8.92 -21.58 -0.82
C VAL A 134 -7.70 -22.22 -1.47
N LEU A 135 -7.90 -23.05 -2.49
CA LEU A 135 -6.84 -23.86 -3.10
C LEU A 135 -6.54 -23.41 -4.52
N LEU A 136 -5.25 -23.23 -4.84
CA LEU A 136 -4.75 -23.10 -6.21
C LEU A 136 -4.34 -24.48 -6.71
N ASP A 137 -5.11 -25.05 -7.62
CA ASP A 137 -4.92 -26.37 -8.17
C ASP A 137 -4.17 -26.32 -9.51
N LEU A 138 -3.00 -26.95 -9.54
CA LEU A 138 -2.17 -27.17 -10.74
C LEU A 138 -2.07 -28.65 -11.12
N THR A 139 -2.72 -29.55 -10.37
CA THR A 139 -2.50 -31.00 -10.44
C THR A 139 -2.95 -31.63 -11.77
N HIS A 140 -3.77 -30.91 -12.54
CA HIS A 140 -4.19 -31.30 -13.89
C HIS A 140 -3.22 -30.86 -14.99
N LEU A 141 -2.20 -30.06 -14.68
CA LEU A 141 -1.17 -29.63 -15.63
C LEU A 141 -0.03 -30.65 -15.67
N GLU A 142 0.57 -30.82 -16.84
CA GLU A 142 1.73 -31.70 -17.02
C GLU A 142 2.93 -31.19 -16.19
N PRO A 143 3.62 -32.03 -15.39
CA PRO A 143 4.73 -31.58 -14.55
C PRO A 143 5.83 -30.83 -15.32
N ALA A 144 6.18 -31.30 -16.52
CA ALA A 144 7.16 -30.64 -17.38
C ALA A 144 6.73 -29.22 -17.82
N HIS A 145 5.43 -28.96 -17.93
CA HIS A 145 4.91 -27.63 -18.21
C HIS A 145 5.01 -26.73 -16.99
N ILE A 146 4.68 -27.26 -15.80
CA ILE A 146 4.83 -26.54 -14.53
C ILE A 146 6.29 -26.15 -14.31
N ASP A 147 7.25 -27.05 -14.54
CA ASP A 147 8.68 -26.78 -14.38
C ASP A 147 9.20 -25.70 -15.33
N ALA A 148 8.72 -25.73 -16.57
CA ALA A 148 9.16 -24.79 -17.59
C ALA A 148 8.59 -23.38 -17.39
N LYS A 149 7.40 -23.25 -16.80
CA LYS A 149 6.64 -21.99 -16.75
C LYS A 149 6.50 -21.39 -15.36
N LEU A 150 6.45 -22.24 -14.32
CA LEU A 150 6.09 -21.88 -12.96
C LEU A 150 7.11 -22.40 -11.92
N PRO A 151 8.44 -22.37 -12.16
CA PRO A 151 9.43 -22.98 -11.26
C PRO A 151 9.38 -22.38 -9.85
N ASP A 152 9.32 -21.06 -9.73
CA ASP A 152 9.28 -20.35 -8.44
C ASP A 152 8.06 -20.75 -7.60
N ILE A 153 6.91 -20.98 -8.25
CA ILE A 153 5.68 -21.39 -7.55
C ILE A 153 5.88 -22.75 -6.88
N THR A 154 6.50 -23.69 -7.60
CA THR A 154 6.78 -25.01 -7.05
C THR A 154 7.79 -24.97 -5.92
N GLU A 155 8.82 -24.13 -6.04
CA GLU A 155 9.82 -23.98 -4.99
C GLU A 155 9.22 -23.37 -3.72
N PHE A 156 8.39 -22.32 -3.85
CA PHE A 156 7.76 -21.67 -2.71
C PHE A 156 6.75 -22.58 -2.01
N ALA A 157 5.91 -23.31 -2.75
CA ALA A 157 4.96 -24.24 -2.16
C ALA A 157 5.66 -25.35 -1.36
N ARG A 158 6.72 -25.95 -1.92
CA ARG A 158 7.52 -26.98 -1.23
C ARG A 158 8.24 -26.41 0.00
N THR A 159 8.92 -25.29 -0.16
CA THR A 159 9.78 -24.70 0.88
C THR A 159 8.97 -24.23 2.09
N TYR A 160 7.86 -23.53 1.84
CA TYR A 160 7.14 -22.83 2.92
C TYR A 160 5.94 -23.60 3.45
N LEU A 161 5.31 -24.45 2.64
CA LEU A 161 4.12 -25.21 3.05
C LEU A 161 4.33 -26.73 3.03
N GLY A 162 5.45 -27.24 2.49
CA GLY A 162 5.68 -28.68 2.34
C GLY A 162 4.72 -29.35 1.37
N VAL A 163 4.10 -28.58 0.47
CA VAL A 163 3.11 -29.06 -0.51
C VAL A 163 3.80 -29.42 -1.81
N GLU A 164 3.48 -30.56 -2.41
CA GLU A 164 3.95 -30.96 -3.74
C GLU A 164 2.93 -30.56 -4.83
N PRO A 165 3.15 -29.47 -5.59
CA PRO A 165 2.11 -28.90 -6.47
C PRO A 165 1.73 -29.77 -7.66
N TYR A 166 2.52 -30.80 -7.99
CA TYR A 166 2.13 -31.77 -9.02
C TYR A 166 1.00 -32.69 -8.56
N THR A 167 0.88 -32.92 -7.26
CA THR A 167 -0.06 -33.91 -6.70
C THR A 167 -1.03 -33.32 -5.69
N GLU A 168 -0.74 -32.13 -5.17
CA GLU A 168 -1.50 -31.48 -4.11
C GLU A 168 -1.75 -30.01 -4.46
N PRO A 169 -2.97 -29.49 -4.27
CA PRO A 169 -3.27 -28.10 -4.52
C PRO A 169 -2.68 -27.18 -3.42
N VAL A 170 -2.31 -25.95 -3.79
CA VAL A 170 -1.58 -25.02 -2.91
C VAL A 170 -2.54 -24.11 -2.14
N PRO A 171 -2.46 -24.03 -0.80
CA PRO A 171 -3.22 -23.08 0.01
C PRO A 171 -2.94 -21.61 -0.34
N VAL A 172 -3.97 -20.86 -0.72
CA VAL A 172 -3.86 -19.45 -1.11
C VAL A 172 -5.00 -18.59 -0.56
N PHE A 173 -4.69 -17.33 -0.27
CA PHE A 173 -5.68 -16.33 0.14
C PHE A 173 -5.29 -14.90 -0.30
N PRO A 174 -6.26 -13.98 -0.51
CA PRO A 174 -5.96 -12.61 -0.87
C PRO A 174 -4.98 -11.94 0.09
N THR A 175 -3.97 -11.29 -0.47
CA THR A 175 -2.83 -10.74 0.27
C THR A 175 -2.54 -9.32 -0.19
N ALA A 176 -2.29 -8.40 0.74
CA ALA A 176 -1.92 -7.02 0.42
C ALA A 176 -0.65 -7.02 -0.47
N HIS A 177 -0.72 -6.40 -1.65
CA HIS A 177 0.32 -6.52 -2.66
C HIS A 177 0.88 -5.19 -3.14
N TYR A 178 0.05 -4.20 -3.48
CA TYR A 178 0.51 -2.98 -4.15
C TYR A 178 -0.33 -1.77 -3.77
N ALA A 179 0.32 -0.64 -3.46
CA ALA A 179 -0.35 0.64 -3.24
C ALA A 179 -0.57 1.34 -4.60
N MET A 180 -1.82 1.61 -5.00
CA MET A 180 -2.08 2.42 -6.20
C MET A 180 -1.93 3.91 -5.92
N GLY A 181 -2.28 4.34 -4.71
CA GLY A 181 -2.05 5.69 -4.22
C GLY A 181 -0.59 5.96 -3.84
N GLY A 182 -0.27 7.24 -3.65
CA GLY A 182 1.08 7.69 -3.31
C GLY A 182 1.24 9.20 -3.45
N ILE A 183 2.47 9.65 -3.66
CA ILE A 183 2.79 11.07 -3.88
C ILE A 183 2.25 11.50 -5.26
N PRO A 184 1.33 12.47 -5.36
CA PRO A 184 0.75 12.89 -6.63
C PRO A 184 1.81 13.49 -7.54
N THR A 185 1.78 13.09 -8.81
CA THR A 185 2.68 13.61 -9.84
C THR A 185 1.96 13.89 -11.14
N ASN A 186 2.56 14.73 -11.98
CA ASN A 186 2.16 14.82 -13.38
C ASN A 186 2.88 13.75 -14.25
N ILE A 187 2.59 13.73 -15.56
CA ILE A 187 3.19 12.75 -16.49
C ILE A 187 4.71 12.92 -16.70
N SER A 188 5.29 14.03 -16.26
CA SER A 188 6.73 14.29 -16.24
C SER A 188 7.39 13.84 -14.93
N ALA A 189 6.61 13.24 -14.02
CA ALA A 189 7.00 12.80 -12.68
C ALA A 189 7.33 13.94 -11.70
N GLU A 190 6.89 15.17 -11.99
CA GLU A 190 7.00 16.30 -11.05
C GLU A 190 5.94 16.17 -9.95
N VAL A 191 6.35 16.31 -8.70
CA VAL A 191 5.43 16.21 -7.55
C VAL A 191 4.50 17.42 -7.50
N LEU A 192 3.22 17.16 -7.21
CA LEU A 192 2.19 18.18 -7.06
C LEU A 192 1.95 18.50 -5.57
N GLN A 193 1.87 19.78 -5.22
CA GLN A 193 1.47 20.21 -3.86
C GLN A 193 -0.04 20.42 -3.72
N ASP A 194 -0.74 20.52 -4.86
CA ASP A 194 -2.19 20.63 -4.96
C ASP A 194 -2.64 19.99 -6.29
N ASN A 195 -3.70 20.47 -6.92
CA ASN A 195 -4.19 19.89 -8.17
C ASN A 195 -3.29 20.19 -9.38
N ASP A 196 -2.63 21.36 -9.40
CA ASP A 196 -1.99 21.91 -10.60
C ASP A 196 -0.57 22.43 -10.35
N THR A 197 -0.22 22.72 -9.10
CA THR A 197 1.06 23.35 -8.77
C THR A 197 2.14 22.30 -8.51
N VAL A 198 3.22 22.39 -9.29
CA VAL A 198 4.42 21.55 -9.11
C VAL A 198 5.29 22.06 -7.96
N VAL A 199 5.94 21.15 -7.24
CA VAL A 199 6.97 21.46 -6.25
C VAL A 199 8.33 21.54 -6.98
N PRO A 200 8.95 22.74 -7.09
CA PRO A 200 10.16 22.88 -7.88
C PRO A 200 11.31 22.00 -7.37
N GLY A 201 11.87 21.21 -8.27
CA GLY A 201 12.99 20.29 -7.99
C GLY A 201 12.61 19.03 -7.22
N LEU A 202 11.33 18.68 -7.07
CA LEU A 202 10.90 17.42 -6.44
C LEU A 202 10.14 16.53 -7.42
N TYR A 203 10.57 15.28 -7.50
CA TYR A 203 10.03 14.26 -8.40
C TYR A 203 9.72 12.98 -7.62
N ALA A 204 8.80 12.17 -8.13
CA ALA A 204 8.51 10.85 -7.59
C ALA A 204 8.24 9.85 -8.71
N ALA A 205 8.74 8.61 -8.59
CA ALA A 205 8.55 7.57 -9.59
C ALA A 205 8.43 6.17 -8.97
N GLY A 206 7.73 5.28 -9.65
CA GLY A 206 7.42 3.93 -9.15
C GLY A 206 6.32 3.93 -8.11
N GLU A 207 6.24 2.89 -7.28
CA GLU A 207 5.11 2.68 -6.36
C GLU A 207 4.94 3.77 -5.29
N VAL A 208 5.97 4.57 -5.01
CA VAL A 208 5.84 5.74 -4.11
C VAL A 208 4.98 6.85 -4.74
N ALA A 209 4.85 6.87 -6.06
CA ALA A 209 4.21 7.93 -6.82
C ALA A 209 2.80 7.54 -7.30
N CYS A 210 1.90 8.51 -7.28
CA CYS A 210 0.64 8.46 -7.98
C CYS A 210 0.71 9.41 -9.19
N VAL A 211 1.18 8.91 -10.33
CA VAL A 211 0.87 9.53 -11.64
C VAL A 211 -0.60 9.27 -12.00
N SER A 212 -1.15 8.24 -11.35
CA SER A 212 -2.41 7.53 -11.55
C SER A 212 -2.57 6.80 -12.89
N VAL A 213 -1.51 6.16 -13.40
CA VAL A 213 -1.64 5.19 -14.53
C VAL A 213 -2.35 3.89 -14.14
N HIS A 214 -2.51 3.64 -12.83
CA HIS A 214 -3.17 2.45 -12.29
C HIS A 214 -4.60 2.72 -11.79
N GLY A 215 -4.93 3.98 -11.46
CA GLY A 215 -6.19 4.38 -10.85
C GLY A 215 -6.62 3.45 -9.71
N SER A 216 -7.90 3.09 -9.69
CA SER A 216 -8.44 2.20 -8.65
C SER A 216 -8.01 0.73 -8.72
N ASN A 217 -7.35 0.26 -9.80
CA ASN A 217 -6.97 -1.15 -9.95
C ASN A 217 -5.83 -1.34 -10.95
N ARG A 218 -4.66 -1.74 -10.45
CA ARG A 218 -3.50 -2.04 -11.29
C ARG A 218 -3.66 -3.36 -12.06
N LEU A 219 -3.36 -3.38 -13.35
CA LEU A 219 -3.20 -4.61 -14.12
C LEU A 219 -1.87 -5.31 -13.82
N GLY A 220 -1.86 -6.66 -13.86
CA GLY A 220 -0.64 -7.45 -13.75
C GLY A 220 0.44 -6.98 -14.73
N THR A 221 1.72 -7.13 -14.38
CA THR A 221 2.91 -6.69 -15.15
C THR A 221 3.12 -5.17 -15.32
N ASN A 222 2.08 -4.33 -15.16
CA ASN A 222 2.21 -2.88 -15.40
C ASN A 222 3.09 -2.14 -14.38
N SER A 223 3.31 -2.65 -13.17
CA SER A 223 4.20 -2.01 -12.19
C SER A 223 5.67 -1.99 -12.66
N LEU A 224 6.13 -3.08 -13.30
CA LEU A 224 7.49 -3.12 -13.86
C LEU A 224 7.64 -2.19 -15.06
N LEU A 225 6.58 -2.03 -15.86
CA LEU A 225 6.54 -1.03 -16.93
C LEU A 225 6.60 0.39 -16.37
N ASP A 226 5.79 0.68 -15.35
CA ASP A 226 5.73 1.97 -14.66
C ASP A 226 7.11 2.40 -14.12
N ILE A 227 7.79 1.57 -13.32
CA ILE A 227 9.11 1.93 -12.75
C ILE A 227 10.14 2.24 -13.83
N ASN A 228 10.13 1.53 -14.97
CA ASN A 228 11.05 1.78 -16.08
C ASN A 228 10.71 3.08 -16.81
N VAL A 229 9.43 3.32 -17.08
CA VAL A 229 8.97 4.49 -17.83
C VAL A 229 9.10 5.76 -16.99
N PHE A 230 8.51 5.78 -15.79
CA PHE A 230 8.49 6.96 -14.94
C PHE A 230 9.80 7.19 -14.20
N GLY A 231 10.58 6.14 -13.91
CA GLY A 231 11.96 6.31 -13.45
C GLY A 231 12.82 7.02 -14.49
N LYS A 232 12.71 6.63 -15.76
CA LYS A 232 13.39 7.32 -16.87
C LYS A 232 12.90 8.77 -17.04
N ARG A 233 11.58 9.00 -16.99
CA ARG A 233 11.01 10.35 -17.12
C ARG A 233 11.45 11.27 -15.99
N ALA A 234 11.36 10.81 -14.74
CA ALA A 234 11.85 11.53 -13.58
C ALA A 234 13.33 11.87 -13.70
N GLY A 235 14.17 10.92 -14.12
CA GLY A 235 15.60 11.15 -14.34
C GLY A 235 15.88 12.22 -15.39
N ILE A 236 15.17 12.21 -16.53
CA ILE A 236 15.30 13.25 -17.56
C ILE A 236 14.85 14.61 -17.03
N ALA A 237 13.65 14.69 -16.43
CA ALA A 237 13.10 15.95 -15.95
C ALA A 237 13.95 16.56 -14.82
N ALA A 238 14.38 15.74 -13.85
CA ALA A 238 15.25 16.16 -12.76
C ALA A 238 16.63 16.65 -13.26
N ALA A 239 17.19 16.02 -14.28
CA ALA A 239 18.46 16.43 -14.87
C ALA A 239 18.34 17.75 -15.64
N GLU A 240 17.29 17.93 -16.46
CA GLU A 240 17.07 19.19 -17.17
C GLU A 240 16.80 20.36 -16.23
N TYR A 241 16.01 20.13 -15.16
CA TYR A 241 15.81 21.13 -14.11
C TYR A 241 17.14 21.51 -13.43
N ALA A 242 17.96 20.53 -13.04
CA ALA A 242 19.22 20.78 -12.34
C ALA A 242 20.26 21.56 -13.16
N LYS A 243 20.21 21.50 -14.50
CA LYS A 243 21.09 22.30 -15.38
C LYS A 243 20.81 23.79 -15.29
N THR A 244 19.56 24.17 -15.06
CA THR A 244 19.09 25.56 -15.16
C THR A 244 18.73 26.17 -13.80
N ALA A 245 18.36 25.34 -12.82
CA ALA A 245 18.06 25.79 -11.48
C ALA A 245 19.32 26.18 -10.71
N ASP A 246 19.20 27.14 -9.81
CA ASP A 246 20.21 27.44 -8.80
C ASP A 246 20.04 26.56 -7.56
N PHE A 247 21.07 26.47 -6.73
CA PHE A 247 20.93 25.85 -5.42
C PHE A 247 20.01 26.71 -4.55
N VAL A 248 19.02 26.08 -3.95
CA VAL A 248 18.21 26.70 -2.90
C VAL A 248 19.02 26.73 -1.61
N GLU A 249 19.11 27.89 -0.96
CA GLU A 249 19.80 28.00 0.33
C GLU A 249 19.19 27.04 1.36
N LEU A 250 20.07 26.37 2.10
CA LEU A 250 19.64 25.55 3.22
C LEU A 250 19.22 26.45 4.39
N PRO A 251 18.22 26.04 5.20
CA PRO A 251 18.01 26.65 6.50
C PRO A 251 19.26 26.49 7.38
N ALA A 252 19.37 27.28 8.45
CA ALA A 252 20.56 27.27 9.32
C ALA A 252 20.88 25.89 9.92
N ASP A 253 19.84 25.16 10.35
CA ASP A 253 19.95 23.81 10.94
C ASP A 253 19.08 22.81 10.16
N PRO A 254 19.48 22.41 8.93
CA PRO A 254 18.65 21.59 8.04
C PRO A 254 18.33 20.20 8.61
N GLU A 255 19.20 19.66 9.46
CA GLU A 255 19.06 18.35 10.09
C GLU A 255 18.23 18.34 11.38
N ALA A 256 17.90 19.52 11.95
CA ALA A 256 17.32 19.64 13.29
C ALA A 256 16.03 18.81 13.47
N TYR A 257 15.16 18.79 12.46
CA TYR A 257 13.94 17.99 12.49
C TYR A 257 14.24 16.48 12.63
N THR A 258 15.16 15.97 11.81
CA THR A 258 15.52 14.55 11.80
C THR A 258 16.27 14.17 13.07
N LEU A 259 17.15 15.04 13.56
CA LEU A 259 17.83 14.86 14.83
C LEU A 259 16.82 14.74 15.98
N ASN A 260 15.88 15.67 16.08
CA ASN A 260 14.85 15.66 17.12
C ASN A 260 13.97 14.40 17.04
N LEU A 261 13.59 13.97 15.83
CA LEU A 261 12.84 12.72 15.64
C LEU A 261 13.62 11.51 16.19
N LEU A 262 14.88 11.37 15.80
CA LEU A 262 15.72 10.25 16.22
C LEU A 262 16.02 10.28 17.71
N ASP A 263 16.33 11.45 18.27
CA ASP A 263 16.66 11.60 19.68
C ASP A 263 15.43 11.41 20.56
N HIS A 264 14.25 11.90 20.15
CA HIS A 264 12.99 11.63 20.84
C HIS A 264 12.75 10.13 20.98
N VAL A 265 12.84 9.37 19.87
CA VAL A 265 12.63 7.92 19.88
C VAL A 265 13.74 7.19 20.63
N ARG A 266 15.01 7.57 20.42
CA ARG A 266 16.17 6.92 21.06
C ARG A 266 16.15 7.13 22.56
N THR A 267 15.79 8.32 23.04
CA THR A 267 15.77 8.64 24.48
C THR A 267 14.47 8.25 25.18
N ALA A 268 13.43 7.85 24.43
CA ALA A 268 12.17 7.41 24.99
C ALA A 268 12.35 6.26 26.00
N ASP A 269 11.74 6.43 27.18
CA ASP A 269 11.85 5.58 28.36
C ASP A 269 10.48 5.07 28.85
N GLY A 270 9.49 5.08 27.94
CA GLY A 270 8.15 4.59 28.23
C GLY A 270 8.07 3.06 28.35
N THR A 271 6.84 2.55 28.44
CA THR A 271 6.58 1.12 28.70
C THR A 271 6.06 0.36 27.49
N GLU A 272 5.68 1.05 26.41
CA GLU A 272 5.14 0.43 25.22
C GLU A 272 6.24 -0.15 24.34
N LYS A 273 5.96 -1.31 23.72
CA LYS A 273 6.88 -1.97 22.80
C LYS A 273 6.48 -1.67 21.37
N VAL A 274 7.45 -1.21 20.57
CA VAL A 274 7.29 -0.91 19.13
C VAL A 274 6.69 -2.11 18.38
N ALA A 275 7.23 -3.31 18.59
CA ALA A 275 6.76 -4.52 17.94
C ALA A 275 5.30 -4.89 18.31
N ALA A 276 4.84 -4.56 19.53
CA ALA A 276 3.47 -4.83 19.95
C ALA A 276 2.49 -3.91 19.22
N ILE A 277 2.76 -2.60 19.22
CA ILE A 277 1.94 -1.63 18.47
C ILE A 277 1.94 -1.97 16.97
N ARG A 278 3.11 -2.27 16.39
CA ARG A 278 3.24 -2.67 14.98
C ARG A 278 2.37 -3.88 14.64
N LYS A 279 2.41 -4.92 15.49
CA LYS A 279 1.59 -6.12 15.31
C LYS A 279 0.09 -5.81 15.41
N GLU A 280 -0.32 -5.03 16.41
CA GLU A 280 -1.73 -4.67 16.61
C GLU A 280 -2.27 -3.78 15.46
N LEU A 281 -1.45 -2.85 14.95
CA LEU A 281 -1.75 -2.08 13.74
C LEU A 281 -1.99 -3.01 12.54
N GLN A 282 -1.06 -3.95 12.33
CA GLN A 282 -1.15 -4.90 11.23
C GLN A 282 -2.37 -5.81 11.35
N ASP A 283 -2.69 -6.28 12.56
CA ASP A 283 -3.87 -7.10 12.82
C ASP A 283 -5.17 -6.31 12.56
N THR A 284 -5.31 -5.06 13.00
CA THR A 284 -6.53 -4.27 12.75
C THR A 284 -6.69 -3.93 11.27
N MET A 285 -5.59 -3.59 10.57
CA MET A 285 -5.64 -3.31 9.12
C MET A 285 -6.03 -4.55 8.31
N ASP A 286 -5.50 -5.73 8.64
CA ASP A 286 -5.83 -6.99 7.97
C ASP A 286 -7.28 -7.43 8.24
N ALA A 287 -7.80 -7.15 9.43
CA ALA A 287 -9.17 -7.50 9.81
C ALA A 287 -10.24 -6.56 9.22
N ASN A 288 -9.94 -5.25 9.14
CA ASN A 288 -10.96 -4.23 8.95
C ASN A 288 -10.78 -3.35 7.70
N MET A 289 -9.60 -3.39 7.07
CA MET A 289 -9.22 -2.54 5.92
C MET A 289 -8.80 -3.37 4.69
N GLN A 290 -9.20 -4.65 4.65
CA GLN A 290 -8.84 -5.58 3.60
C GLN A 290 -9.73 -5.43 2.35
N VAL A 291 -10.18 -6.55 1.79
CA VAL A 291 -10.96 -6.63 0.53
C VAL A 291 -12.37 -6.06 0.70
N PHE A 292 -13.02 -6.35 1.83
CA PHE A 292 -14.36 -5.85 2.17
C PHE A 292 -14.26 -4.82 3.30
N ARG A 293 -15.01 -3.73 3.16
CA ARG A 293 -14.99 -2.60 4.11
C ARG A 293 -16.42 -2.12 4.36
N THR A 294 -16.65 -1.56 5.53
CA THR A 294 -17.88 -0.85 5.90
C THR A 294 -17.52 0.38 6.72
N ALA A 295 -18.45 1.33 6.89
CA ALA A 295 -18.24 2.43 7.83
C ALA A 295 -17.84 1.94 9.24
N ASP A 296 -18.44 0.84 9.72
CA ASP A 296 -18.15 0.28 11.05
C ASP A 296 -16.72 -0.24 11.15
N THR A 297 -16.25 -1.04 10.17
CA THR A 297 -14.89 -1.57 10.18
C THR A 297 -13.85 -0.45 10.07
N LEU A 298 -14.11 0.56 9.23
CA LEU A 298 -13.21 1.70 9.04
C LEU A 298 -13.14 2.58 10.29
N ASN A 299 -14.28 2.84 10.95
CA ASN A 299 -14.30 3.57 12.22
C ASN A 299 -13.59 2.82 13.33
N GLN A 300 -13.67 1.49 13.35
CA GLN A 300 -12.91 0.67 14.29
C GLN A 300 -11.39 0.84 14.08
N VAL A 301 -10.91 0.83 12.83
CA VAL A 301 -9.49 1.08 12.52
C VAL A 301 -9.05 2.47 13.00
N LEU A 302 -9.85 3.51 12.75
CA LEU A 302 -9.52 4.86 13.19
C LEU A 302 -9.42 4.97 14.73
N LYS A 303 -10.34 4.31 15.43
CA LYS A 303 -10.32 4.24 16.90
C LYS A 303 -9.07 3.53 17.41
N ASP A 304 -8.70 2.41 16.79
CA ASP A 304 -7.51 1.64 17.14
C ASP A 304 -6.24 2.46 16.88
N ILE A 305 -6.14 3.11 15.71
CA ILE A 305 -5.02 3.99 15.36
C ILE A 305 -4.87 5.14 16.36
N ALA A 306 -5.96 5.79 16.78
CA ALA A 306 -5.87 6.86 17.79
C ALA A 306 -5.26 6.36 19.11
N SER A 307 -5.63 5.15 19.55
CA SER A 307 -5.02 4.49 20.72
C SER A 307 -3.54 4.17 20.48
N PHE A 308 -3.18 3.70 19.28
CA PHE A 308 -1.80 3.40 18.91
C PHE A 308 -0.94 4.66 18.82
N GLU A 309 -1.46 5.78 18.32
CA GLU A 309 -0.78 7.08 18.29
C GLU A 309 -0.47 7.57 19.72
N GLU A 310 -1.40 7.42 20.67
CA GLU A 310 -1.17 7.74 22.08
C GLU A 310 -0.11 6.84 22.72
N ARG A 311 -0.18 5.53 22.45
CA ARG A 311 0.80 4.55 22.94
C ARG A 311 2.18 4.76 22.31
N TYR A 312 2.23 5.19 21.06
CA TYR A 312 3.46 5.50 20.33
C TYR A 312 4.27 6.60 21.06
N GLN A 313 3.61 7.57 21.70
CA GLN A 313 4.29 8.59 22.51
C GLN A 313 4.98 8.03 23.77
N ARG A 314 4.63 6.79 24.18
CA ARG A 314 5.13 6.11 25.39
C ARG A 314 5.94 4.86 25.05
N ILE A 315 6.48 4.79 23.83
CA ILE A 315 7.36 3.68 23.44
C ILE A 315 8.69 3.74 24.18
N SER A 316 9.40 2.63 24.13
CA SER A 316 10.81 2.58 24.44
C SER A 316 11.52 1.72 23.40
N VAL A 317 12.74 2.15 23.04
CA VAL A 317 13.72 1.31 22.35
C VAL A 317 14.74 0.81 23.36
N GLN A 318 15.11 -0.45 23.29
CA GLN A 318 16.10 -1.08 24.15
C GLN A 318 17.52 -0.70 23.71
N ASP A 319 17.78 -0.70 22.41
CA ASP A 319 19.08 -0.27 21.89
C ASP A 319 19.18 1.26 21.92
N LYS A 320 20.06 1.78 22.79
CA LYS A 320 20.37 3.22 22.91
C LYS A 320 21.62 3.61 22.10
N GLY A 321 22.24 2.66 21.41
CA GLY A 321 23.39 2.84 20.56
C GLY A 321 23.09 3.66 19.30
N LYS A 322 24.14 4.00 18.55
CA LYS A 322 24.03 4.77 17.30
C LYS A 322 24.25 3.90 16.06
N ARG A 323 25.19 2.96 16.12
CA ARG A 323 25.56 2.12 14.97
C ARG A 323 24.63 0.94 14.83
N PHE A 324 24.12 0.72 13.63
CA PHE A 324 23.23 -0.40 13.29
C PHE A 324 22.03 -0.55 14.25
N ASN A 325 21.53 0.58 14.78
CA ASN A 325 20.41 0.57 15.69
C ASN A 325 19.09 0.35 14.91
N LEU A 326 18.77 -0.92 14.67
CA LEU A 326 17.54 -1.32 13.97
C LEU A 326 16.29 -1.10 14.82
N ASP A 327 16.40 -1.18 16.15
CA ASP A 327 15.28 -0.92 17.08
C ASP A 327 14.78 0.53 16.95
N LEU A 328 15.73 1.48 16.85
CA LEU A 328 15.44 2.89 16.53
C LEU A 328 14.77 3.05 15.16
N LEU A 329 15.28 2.39 14.12
CA LEU A 329 14.70 2.51 12.78
C LEU A 329 13.29 1.92 12.73
N GLU A 330 13.05 0.76 13.32
CA GLU A 330 11.72 0.15 13.36
C GLU A 330 10.70 1.04 14.09
N ALA A 331 11.15 1.76 15.12
CA ALA A 331 10.34 2.73 15.83
C ALA A 331 10.01 3.96 14.97
N VAL A 332 10.96 4.47 14.19
CA VAL A 332 10.71 5.57 13.24
C VAL A 332 9.75 5.12 12.13
N GLU A 333 9.98 3.94 11.56
CA GLU A 333 9.13 3.32 10.54
C GLU A 333 7.70 3.09 11.05
N LEU A 334 7.53 2.68 12.30
CA LEU A 334 6.20 2.55 12.90
C LEU A 334 5.43 3.87 12.88
N GLY A 335 6.12 4.99 13.12
CA GLY A 335 5.52 6.32 13.01
C GLY A 335 5.00 6.62 11.60
N PHE A 336 5.72 6.20 10.55
CA PHE A 336 5.23 6.32 9.16
C PHE A 336 4.04 5.39 8.91
N LEU A 337 4.12 4.13 9.35
CA LEU A 337 3.04 3.16 9.18
C LEU A 337 1.73 3.64 9.83
N LEU A 338 1.79 4.21 11.04
CA LEU A 338 0.60 4.76 11.73
C LEU A 338 -0.04 5.91 10.94
N GLU A 339 0.76 6.87 10.49
CA GLU A 339 0.26 8.01 9.70
C GLU A 339 -0.35 7.53 8.38
N LEU A 340 0.32 6.62 7.66
CA LEU A 340 -0.18 6.11 6.38
C LEU A 340 -1.43 5.25 6.56
N ALA A 341 -1.50 4.40 7.59
CA ALA A 341 -2.72 3.65 7.93
C ALA A 341 -3.91 4.58 8.16
N LYS A 342 -3.69 5.68 8.88
CA LYS A 342 -4.71 6.70 9.14
C LYS A 342 -5.17 7.33 7.83
N VAL A 343 -4.25 7.80 7.00
CA VAL A 343 -4.55 8.40 5.69
C VAL A 343 -5.36 7.46 4.80
N MET A 344 -4.93 6.20 4.68
CA MET A 344 -5.65 5.18 3.90
C MET A 344 -7.09 5.02 4.40
N THR A 345 -7.26 4.92 5.72
CA THR A 345 -8.56 4.67 6.37
C THR A 345 -9.49 5.87 6.26
N VAL A 346 -8.98 7.09 6.46
CA VAL A 346 -9.75 8.34 6.27
C VAL A 346 -10.25 8.46 4.84
N ALA A 347 -9.39 8.22 3.85
CA ALA A 347 -9.77 8.27 2.44
C ALA A 347 -10.81 7.18 2.09
N ALA A 348 -10.68 5.96 2.63
CA ALA A 348 -11.65 4.90 2.41
C ALA A 348 -13.00 5.16 3.10
N LEU A 349 -13.01 5.83 4.25
CA LEU A 349 -14.25 6.19 4.94
C LEU A 349 -15.00 7.26 4.16
N HIS A 350 -14.29 8.26 3.63
CA HIS A 350 -14.86 9.33 2.80
C HIS A 350 -15.46 8.81 1.51
N ARG A 351 -14.83 7.81 0.88
CA ARG A 351 -15.27 7.24 -0.38
C ARG A 351 -16.43 6.28 -0.16
N GLU A 352 -17.65 6.80 -0.21
CA GLU A 352 -18.91 6.07 -0.11
C GLU A 352 -19.33 5.48 -1.47
N GLU A 353 -18.44 4.71 -2.09
CA GLU A 353 -18.70 3.95 -3.33
C GLU A 353 -17.83 2.68 -3.37
N SER A 354 -18.02 1.86 -4.39
CA SER A 354 -17.13 0.74 -4.69
C SER A 354 -16.49 0.87 -6.07
N ARG A 355 -15.15 0.89 -6.10
CA ARG A 355 -14.37 1.08 -7.31
C ARG A 355 -13.04 0.32 -7.23
N GLY A 356 -12.84 -0.64 -8.13
CA GLY A 356 -11.57 -1.37 -8.24
C GLY A 356 -11.18 -2.10 -6.95
N GLY A 357 -10.01 -1.78 -6.40
CA GLY A 357 -9.47 -2.33 -5.15
C GLY A 357 -10.10 -1.78 -3.86
N HIS A 358 -11.02 -0.81 -3.97
CA HIS A 358 -11.82 -0.32 -2.86
C HIS A 358 -13.25 -0.84 -3.00
N PHE A 359 -13.74 -1.60 -2.02
CA PHE A 359 -15.09 -2.14 -2.02
C PHE A 359 -15.75 -1.92 -0.66
N ARG A 360 -16.85 -1.15 -0.66
CA ARG A 360 -17.69 -0.81 0.49
C ARG A 360 -18.96 -1.63 0.42
N GLU A 361 -19.19 -2.55 1.35
CA GLU A 361 -20.40 -3.38 1.35
C GLU A 361 -21.67 -2.55 1.59
N ASP A 362 -21.53 -1.45 2.34
CA ASP A 362 -22.54 -0.43 2.58
C ASP A 362 -22.76 0.51 1.39
N PHE A 363 -21.84 0.53 0.41
CA PHE A 363 -21.93 1.28 -0.84
C PHE A 363 -21.37 0.46 -2.03
N PRO A 364 -22.08 -0.61 -2.45
CA PRO A 364 -21.52 -1.62 -3.36
C PRO A 364 -21.41 -1.16 -4.81
N GLU A 365 -22.06 -0.05 -5.17
CA GLU A 365 -22.09 0.48 -6.52
C GLU A 365 -21.02 1.56 -6.73
N ARG A 366 -20.64 1.73 -7.99
CA ARG A 366 -19.75 2.81 -8.42
C ARG A 366 -20.56 4.10 -8.59
N ASP A 367 -20.08 5.22 -8.06
CA ASP A 367 -20.73 6.52 -8.17
C ASP A 367 -19.81 7.50 -8.92
N ASP A 368 -20.03 7.59 -10.23
CA ASP A 368 -19.23 8.44 -11.11
C ASP A 368 -19.56 9.93 -10.97
N GLU A 369 -20.73 10.29 -10.42
CA GLU A 369 -21.13 11.69 -10.24
C GLU A 369 -20.39 12.30 -9.04
N LYS A 370 -20.36 11.58 -7.91
CA LYS A 370 -19.74 12.06 -6.67
C LYS A 370 -18.23 11.79 -6.63
N PHE A 371 -17.81 10.58 -7.05
CA PHE A 371 -16.49 10.04 -6.71
C PHE A 371 -15.58 9.72 -7.89
N MET A 372 -15.92 10.12 -9.13
CA MET A 372 -14.98 10.09 -10.27
C MET A 372 -13.92 11.20 -10.18
N LYS A 373 -13.16 11.16 -9.09
CA LYS A 373 -12.13 12.11 -8.67
C LYS A 373 -11.09 11.36 -7.86
N HIS A 374 -9.85 11.85 -7.91
CA HIS A 374 -8.81 11.40 -7.00
C HIS A 374 -9.04 11.98 -5.60
N SER A 375 -8.79 11.16 -4.58
CA SER A 375 -8.77 11.60 -3.18
C SER A 375 -7.43 12.25 -2.90
N MET A 376 -7.42 13.44 -2.29
CA MET A 376 -6.19 14.15 -1.91
C MET A 376 -6.18 14.37 -0.39
N ALA A 377 -5.27 13.72 0.33
CA ALA A 377 -5.13 13.85 1.77
C ALA A 377 -3.97 14.78 2.13
N TYR A 378 -4.24 15.79 2.94
CA TYR A 378 -3.26 16.77 3.44
C TYR A 378 -3.08 16.62 4.94
N LYS A 379 -1.84 16.75 5.43
CA LYS A 379 -1.58 16.90 6.86
C LYS A 379 -2.02 18.29 7.31
N ASP A 380 -2.94 18.34 8.26
CA ASP A 380 -3.50 19.59 8.79
C ASP A 380 -3.80 19.43 10.28
N GLU A 381 -2.89 19.89 11.14
CA GLU A 381 -3.00 19.79 12.60
C GLU A 381 -4.18 20.62 13.17
N HIS A 382 -4.74 21.52 12.37
CA HIS A 382 -5.90 22.33 12.74
C HIS A 382 -7.22 21.80 12.20
N ALA A 383 -7.20 20.70 11.43
CA ALA A 383 -8.42 20.04 10.98
C ALA A 383 -9.25 19.63 12.22
N PRO A 384 -10.53 20.06 12.30
CA PRO A 384 -11.35 19.86 13.49
C PRO A 384 -11.58 18.36 13.72
N ALA A 385 -11.43 17.93 14.98
CA ALA A 385 -12.04 16.71 15.46
C ALA A 385 -13.49 17.03 15.79
N ASP A 386 -14.42 16.93 14.84
CA ASP A 386 -15.82 16.91 15.28
C ASP A 386 -16.06 15.55 15.94
N GLY A 387 -16.59 15.56 17.17
CA GLY A 387 -16.82 14.35 17.96
C GLY A 387 -17.89 13.42 17.37
N THR A 388 -18.31 13.67 16.14
CA THR A 388 -19.31 12.92 15.38
C THR A 388 -18.59 12.15 14.29
N ALA A 389 -18.04 10.99 14.63
CA ALA A 389 -17.21 10.11 13.79
C ALA A 389 -17.90 9.54 12.53
N VAL A 390 -18.64 10.36 11.79
CA VAL A 390 -19.47 9.96 10.64
C VAL A 390 -18.94 10.57 9.34
N SER A 391 -18.30 11.75 9.37
CA SER A 391 -17.68 12.34 8.17
C SER A 391 -16.15 12.37 8.25
N ALA A 392 -15.50 11.81 7.23
CA ALA A 392 -14.04 11.81 7.09
C ALA A 392 -13.39 13.21 7.04
N GLU A 393 -14.18 14.26 6.74
CA GLU A 393 -13.75 15.67 6.76
C GLU A 393 -13.47 16.21 8.18
N ALA A 394 -13.84 15.44 9.20
CA ALA A 394 -13.74 15.82 10.62
C ALA A 394 -12.73 14.98 11.41
N ILE A 395 -11.81 14.31 10.73
CA ILE A 395 -10.78 13.51 11.39
C ILE A 395 -9.56 14.38 11.68
N ALA A 396 -9.22 14.49 12.97
CA ALA A 396 -8.10 15.28 13.45
C ALA A 396 -6.79 14.98 12.71
N GLY A 397 -6.12 16.04 12.25
CA GLY A 397 -4.80 15.94 11.62
C GLY A 397 -4.83 15.70 10.11
N ILE A 398 -5.98 15.43 9.49
CA ILE A 398 -6.09 15.16 8.05
C ILE A 398 -7.21 15.99 7.43
N ARG A 399 -6.87 16.78 6.41
CA ARG A 399 -7.84 17.46 5.56
C ARG A 399 -7.92 16.75 4.21
N LEU A 400 -9.12 16.35 3.82
CA LEU A 400 -9.38 15.79 2.48
C LEU A 400 -9.72 16.90 1.48
N ALA A 401 -9.30 16.69 0.23
CA ALA A 401 -9.78 17.40 -0.93
C ALA A 401 -9.89 16.41 -2.11
N THR A 402 -10.27 16.91 -3.28
CA THR A 402 -10.37 16.10 -4.49
C THR A 402 -9.64 16.74 -5.66
N LYS A 403 -9.07 15.91 -6.51
CA LYS A 403 -8.51 16.32 -7.80
C LYS A 403 -9.30 15.66 -8.95
N PRO A 404 -9.71 16.41 -9.98
CA PRO A 404 -10.41 15.82 -11.12
C PRO A 404 -9.58 14.75 -11.84
N VAL A 405 -10.23 13.68 -12.30
CA VAL A 405 -9.59 12.70 -13.19
C VAL A 405 -9.39 13.34 -14.57
N VAL A 406 -8.24 13.12 -15.18
CA VAL A 406 -7.98 13.55 -16.57
C VAL A 406 -8.65 12.57 -17.55
N PHE A 407 -9.70 13.02 -18.22
CA PHE A 407 -10.35 12.28 -19.30
C PHE A 407 -9.61 12.47 -20.63
N THR A 408 -9.51 11.39 -21.39
CA THR A 408 -8.90 11.42 -22.73
C THR A 408 -9.91 11.04 -23.79
N ARG A 409 -9.87 9.80 -24.28
CA ARG A 409 -10.74 9.29 -25.35
C ARG A 409 -11.72 8.21 -24.89
N TYR A 410 -11.54 7.70 -23.68
CA TYR A 410 -12.36 6.63 -23.12
C TYR A 410 -13.29 7.22 -22.07
N GLU A 411 -14.59 7.09 -22.31
CA GLU A 411 -15.64 7.49 -21.38
C GLU A 411 -15.92 6.38 -20.36
N PRO A 412 -16.35 6.73 -19.12
CA PRO A 412 -16.77 5.75 -18.13
C PRO A 412 -17.89 4.86 -18.66
N MET A 413 -17.71 3.55 -18.53
CA MET A 413 -18.72 2.55 -18.86
C MET A 413 -18.77 1.45 -17.80
N VAL A 414 -19.84 0.65 -17.83
CA VAL A 414 -19.96 -0.49 -16.90
C VAL A 414 -18.81 -1.46 -17.17
N ARG A 415 -18.01 -1.74 -16.13
CA ARG A 415 -16.86 -2.63 -16.19
C ARG A 415 -17.34 -4.08 -15.99
N LYS A 416 -17.46 -4.86 -17.08
CA LYS A 416 -17.87 -6.28 -17.07
C LYS A 416 -16.75 -7.18 -17.59
N TYR A 417 -16.72 -8.43 -17.14
CA TYR A 417 -15.59 -9.36 -17.28
C TYR A 417 -16.02 -10.78 -17.54
#